data_AF-A0AAV3YQ61-F1
#
_entry.id   AF-A0AAV3YQ61-F1
#
_cell.length_a   1.000
_cell.length_b   1.000
_cell.length_c   1.000
_cell.angle_alpha   90.00
_cell.angle_beta   90.00
_cell.angle_gamma   90.00
#
_symmetry.space_group_name_H-M   'P 1'
#
loop_
_entity.id
_entity.type
_entity.pdbx_description
1 polymer ?
#
loop_
_entity_poly.entity_id
_entity_poly.type
_entity_poly.pdbx_seq_one_letter_code
_entity_poly.pdbx_strand_id
1 'polypeptide(L)'
;MLTSTPSGKKIGILRGQTSSTRYSPTKEKTSAKEVKEQAENWRRYVFIFLSIWYPVALCVEKFICVYCPRRKATLCTPFRAKVVVISMAVLTGTCYYYVIYMFGPNVRYGIISCSTWTEVAEEVIILMTLDTIFACGVPCIILIVLVLLIFAKGCEYYRVSSAGERTGPNRDEEALGATSRSSARDCRTRCSNIAALRTFRGPQLRNHLSTPTTSSSSSASSHVEPGRVTNVIFPVVGATLLLQMPTFAFRFMFTVFKLEREVMIRLTEYQPLFIYMNNLAWAIKFYIYLLSSLSFRKRTLSLLFKTWYNMKACDCLSRQCKRDALEERNDDAMDIGEAVESRIMTNRPINVAERREQKKAEGRFGTDV
;
A
#
# COMPACT_ATOMS: atom_id res chain seq x y z
N MET A 1 -50.20 23.85 39.37
CA MET A 1 -49.84 23.70 40.80
C MET A 1 -48.33 23.65 40.90
N LEU A 2 -47.75 24.58 41.68
CA LEU A 2 -46.38 24.66 42.19
C LEU A 2 -45.27 24.87 41.14
N THR A 3 -44.97 26.11 40.71
CA THR A 3 -44.09 27.13 41.34
C THR A 3 -42.72 26.64 41.80
N SER A 4 -41.67 27.00 41.07
CA SER A 4 -40.43 27.56 41.66
C SER A 4 -39.52 28.17 40.60
N THR A 5 -39.39 29.49 40.69
CA THR A 5 -38.37 30.34 40.07
C THR A 5 -37.05 30.23 40.83
N PRO A 6 -35.88 30.24 40.18
CA PRO A 6 -34.64 30.66 40.83
C PRO A 6 -34.31 32.12 40.48
N SER A 7 -34.31 32.88 41.58
CA SER A 7 -33.79 34.21 41.81
C SER A 7 -32.51 34.57 41.06
N GLY A 8 -32.49 35.82 40.60
CA GLY A 8 -31.37 36.46 39.91
C GLY A 8 -30.07 36.49 40.71
N LYS A 9 -28.98 36.33 39.98
CA LYS A 9 -27.61 36.54 40.46
C LYS A 9 -27.02 37.73 39.71
N LYS A 10 -26.63 38.74 40.49
CA LYS A 10 -26.08 40.03 40.06
C LYS A 10 -24.95 39.87 39.05
N ILE A 11 -25.11 40.49 37.88
CA ILE A 11 -24.05 40.71 36.90
C ILE A 11 -23.16 41.82 37.47
N GLY A 12 -22.01 41.42 38.02
CA GLY A 12 -20.92 42.33 38.36
C GLY A 12 -20.19 42.72 37.08
N ILE A 13 -20.36 43.99 36.69
CA ILE A 13 -19.56 44.66 35.68
C ILE A 13 -18.15 44.84 36.25
N LEU A 14 -17.22 43.96 35.89
CA LEU A 14 -15.80 44.19 36.15
C LEU A 14 -15.16 44.85 34.93
N ARG A 15 -14.79 46.11 35.19
CA ARG A 15 -13.94 47.00 34.41
C ARG A 15 -12.73 46.30 33.80
N GLY A 16 -12.39 46.78 32.61
CA GLY A 16 -11.33 46.28 31.76
C GLY A 16 -9.96 46.21 32.42
N GLN A 17 -9.30 45.09 32.17
CA GLN A 17 -7.86 45.03 32.00
C GLN A 17 -7.58 44.97 30.50
N THR A 18 -7.18 46.10 29.93
CA THR A 18 -6.44 46.16 28.68
C THR A 18 -5.05 45.56 28.92
N SER A 19 -5.01 44.23 29.00
CA SER A 19 -3.77 43.47 29.05
C SER A 19 -3.12 43.51 27.68
N SER A 20 -2.13 44.39 27.58
CA SER A 20 -1.16 44.48 26.49
C SER A 20 -0.71 43.08 26.10
N THR A 21 -1.16 42.63 24.93
CA THR A 21 -0.89 41.32 24.36
C THR A 21 0.55 41.33 23.87
N ARG A 22 1.48 41.03 24.78
CA ARG A 22 2.86 40.70 24.44
C ARG A 22 2.81 39.50 23.50
N TYR A 23 3.08 39.74 22.22
CA TYR A 23 3.09 38.74 21.15
C TYR A 23 4.13 37.68 21.53
N SER A 24 3.65 36.53 22.01
CA SER A 24 4.51 35.44 22.47
C SER A 24 4.85 34.56 21.26
N PRO A 25 6.13 34.44 20.86
CA PRO A 25 6.57 33.68 19.68
C PRO A 25 6.35 32.16 19.79
N THR A 26 5.72 31.70 20.86
CA THR A 26 5.29 30.30 21.02
C THR A 26 4.04 29.95 20.20
N LYS A 27 3.22 30.93 19.78
CA LYS A 27 2.00 30.65 18.99
C LYS A 27 2.27 30.11 17.59
N GLU A 28 3.38 30.50 16.96
CA GLU A 28 3.68 30.11 15.58
C GLU A 28 4.09 28.63 15.46
N LYS A 29 4.86 28.11 16.42
CA LYS A 29 5.29 26.70 16.43
C LYS A 29 4.16 25.71 16.71
N THR A 30 3.10 26.15 17.39
CA THR A 30 1.93 25.30 17.67
C THR A 30 1.09 25.09 16.40
N SER A 31 0.95 26.12 15.55
CA SER A 31 0.18 26.04 14.31
C SER A 31 0.69 24.98 13.33
N ALA A 32 2.01 24.84 13.17
CA ALA A 32 2.60 23.86 12.25
C ALA A 32 2.37 22.40 12.70
N LYS A 33 2.37 22.15 14.02
CA LYS A 33 2.09 20.81 14.57
C LYS A 33 0.62 20.45 14.40
N GLU A 34 -0.29 21.39 14.62
CA GLU A 34 -1.73 21.21 14.46
C GLU A 34 -2.10 20.86 13.01
N VAL A 35 -1.57 21.61 12.04
CA VAL A 35 -1.81 21.35 10.60
C VAL A 35 -1.32 19.95 10.20
N LYS A 36 -0.18 19.51 10.74
CA LYS A 36 0.36 18.17 10.47
C LYS A 36 -0.55 17.07 11.03
N GLU A 37 -1.03 17.23 12.26
CA GLU A 37 -1.92 16.24 12.90
C GLU A 37 -3.28 16.16 12.18
N GLN A 38 -3.84 17.29 11.78
CA GLN A 38 -5.07 17.35 10.99
C GLN A 38 -4.90 16.64 9.63
N ALA A 39 -3.79 16.88 8.94
CA ALA A 39 -3.49 16.21 7.67
C ALA A 39 -3.34 14.70 7.84
N GLU A 40 -2.71 14.24 8.92
CA GLU A 40 -2.60 12.81 9.23
C GLU A 40 -3.96 12.16 9.53
N ASN A 41 -4.83 12.85 10.28
CA ASN A 41 -6.18 12.37 10.57
C ASN A 41 -7.02 12.29 9.30
N TRP A 42 -7.08 13.35 8.50
CA TRP A 42 -7.75 13.35 7.19
C TRP A 42 -7.26 12.19 6.31
N ARG A 43 -5.94 12.00 6.22
CA ARG A 43 -5.33 10.91 5.46
C ARG A 43 -5.82 9.56 5.95
N ARG A 44 -5.89 9.33 7.27
CA ARG A 44 -6.39 8.06 7.85
C ARG A 44 -7.84 7.80 7.45
N TYR A 45 -8.73 8.80 7.55
CA TYR A 45 -10.14 8.63 7.14
C TYR A 45 -10.28 8.28 5.66
N VAL A 46 -9.59 9.00 4.77
CA VAL A 46 -9.59 8.71 3.33
C VAL A 46 -9.11 7.28 3.06
N PHE A 47 -8.01 6.87 3.67
CA PHE A 47 -7.49 5.52 3.50
C PHE A 47 -8.46 4.46 4.00
N ILE A 48 -9.11 4.67 5.15
CA ILE A 48 -10.11 3.75 5.73
C ILE A 48 -11.38 3.67 4.88
N PHE A 49 -11.80 4.75 4.23
CA PHE A 49 -12.96 4.69 3.34
C PHE A 49 -12.66 3.92 2.05
N LEU A 50 -11.56 4.28 1.36
CA LEU A 50 -11.15 3.63 0.10
C LEU A 50 -10.90 2.13 0.28
N SER A 51 -10.29 1.81 1.40
CA SER A 51 -10.15 0.49 2.01
C SER A 51 -11.40 -0.40 1.90
N ILE A 52 -12.58 0.15 2.21
CA ILE A 52 -13.83 -0.61 2.29
C ILE A 52 -14.45 -0.72 0.90
N TRP A 53 -14.38 0.38 0.15
CA TRP A 53 -14.98 0.48 -1.17
C TRP A 53 -14.19 -0.20 -2.29
N TYR A 54 -12.87 -0.35 -2.18
CA TYR A 54 -12.08 -1.07 -3.20
C TYR A 54 -12.45 -2.56 -3.28
N PRO A 55 -12.62 -3.32 -2.18
CA PRO A 55 -13.21 -4.65 -2.22
C PRO A 55 -14.58 -4.69 -2.89
N VAL A 56 -15.44 -3.69 -2.66
CA VAL A 56 -16.74 -3.58 -3.32
C VAL A 56 -16.57 -3.45 -4.83
N ALA A 57 -15.71 -2.54 -5.29
CA ALA A 57 -15.42 -2.34 -6.70
C ALA A 57 -14.85 -3.60 -7.36
N LEU A 58 -13.98 -4.33 -6.67
CA LEU A 58 -13.47 -5.62 -7.12
C LEU A 58 -14.59 -6.67 -7.23
N CYS A 59 -15.50 -6.74 -6.25
CA CYS A 59 -16.66 -7.63 -6.32
C CYS A 59 -17.57 -7.29 -7.49
N VAL A 60 -17.82 -6.01 -7.76
CA VAL A 60 -18.61 -5.55 -8.92
C VAL A 60 -17.95 -6.00 -10.23
N GLU A 61 -16.63 -5.83 -10.36
CA GLU A 61 -15.89 -6.29 -11.54
C GLU A 61 -16.05 -7.80 -11.77
N LYS A 62 -15.99 -8.59 -10.69
CA LYS A 62 -16.15 -10.05 -10.76
C LYS A 62 -17.57 -10.46 -11.04
N PHE A 63 -18.54 -9.79 -10.44
CA PHE A 63 -19.95 -9.97 -10.76
C PHE A 63 -20.20 -9.75 -12.25
N ILE A 64 -19.69 -8.66 -12.83
CA ILE A 64 -19.79 -8.38 -14.28
C ILE A 64 -19.13 -9.51 -15.10
N CYS A 65 -17.98 -10.01 -14.68
CA CYS A 65 -17.29 -11.12 -15.38
C CYS A 65 -18.10 -12.42 -15.38
N VAL A 66 -18.84 -12.71 -14.31
CA VAL A 66 -19.64 -13.93 -14.16
C VAL A 66 -20.97 -13.81 -14.92
N TYR A 67 -21.66 -12.68 -14.80
CA TYR A 67 -22.98 -12.49 -15.41
C TYR A 67 -22.92 -12.12 -16.89
N CYS A 68 -21.87 -11.42 -17.33
CA CYS A 68 -21.76 -10.89 -18.69
C CYS A 68 -20.45 -11.33 -19.39
N PRO A 69 -20.23 -12.65 -19.61
CA PRO A 69 -18.99 -13.16 -20.18
C PRO A 69 -18.68 -12.57 -21.56
N ARG A 70 -19.71 -12.35 -22.41
CA ARG A 70 -19.55 -11.75 -23.75
C ARG A 70 -19.12 -10.28 -23.72
N ARG A 71 -19.54 -9.51 -22.70
CA ARG A 71 -19.21 -8.08 -22.59
C ARG A 71 -17.94 -7.83 -21.77
N LYS A 72 -17.36 -8.85 -21.13
CA LYS A 72 -16.17 -8.75 -20.30
C LYS A 72 -15.01 -8.00 -20.98
N ALA A 73 -14.70 -8.33 -22.24
CA ALA A 73 -13.61 -7.70 -22.98
C ALA A 73 -13.80 -6.19 -23.18
N THR A 74 -15.06 -5.74 -23.28
CA THR A 74 -15.42 -4.33 -23.49
C THR A 74 -15.57 -3.55 -22.17
N LEU A 75 -16.03 -4.21 -21.11
CA LEU A 75 -16.35 -3.57 -19.83
C LEU A 75 -15.17 -3.54 -18.86
N CYS A 76 -14.43 -4.65 -18.73
CA CYS A 76 -13.35 -4.80 -17.77
C CYS A 76 -11.99 -4.42 -18.36
N THR A 77 -11.88 -3.19 -18.88
CA THR A 77 -10.60 -2.70 -19.40
C THR A 77 -9.75 -2.09 -18.27
N PRO A 78 -8.42 -2.24 -18.31
CA PRO A 78 -7.54 -1.69 -17.28
C PRO A 78 -7.61 -0.17 -17.20
N PHE A 79 -7.93 0.50 -18.31
CA PHE A 79 -8.13 1.95 -18.34
C PHE A 79 -9.33 2.37 -17.49
N ARG A 80 -10.49 1.72 -17.67
CA ARG A 80 -11.70 2.02 -16.89
C ARG A 80 -11.50 1.73 -15.40
N ALA A 81 -10.83 0.62 -15.08
CA ALA A 81 -10.50 0.29 -13.69
C ALA A 81 -9.65 1.40 -13.03
N LYS A 82 -8.64 1.93 -13.73
CA LYS A 82 -7.84 3.07 -13.24
C LYS A 82 -8.69 4.32 -13.03
N VAL A 83 -9.56 4.65 -13.98
CA VAL A 83 -10.46 5.81 -13.87
C VAL A 83 -11.36 5.68 -12.63
N VAL A 84 -11.99 4.52 -12.41
CA VAL A 84 -12.87 4.29 -11.24
C VAL A 84 -12.10 4.41 -9.93
N VAL A 85 -10.90 3.84 -9.85
CA VAL A 85 -10.06 3.91 -8.64
C VAL A 85 -9.64 5.35 -8.34
N ILE A 86 -9.17 6.09 -9.35
CA ILE A 86 -8.76 7.49 -9.20
C ILE A 86 -9.96 8.38 -8.86
N SER A 87 -11.10 8.21 -9.54
CA SER A 87 -12.29 9.01 -9.29
C SER A 87 -12.82 8.79 -7.88
N MET A 88 -12.82 7.54 -7.39
CA MET A 88 -13.23 7.23 -6.04
C MET A 88 -12.27 7.82 -5.00
N ALA A 89 -10.96 7.80 -5.26
CA ALA A 89 -9.95 8.44 -4.41
C ALA A 89 -10.13 9.96 -4.31
N VAL A 90 -10.31 10.65 -5.45
CA VAL A 90 -10.52 12.10 -5.49
C VAL A 90 -11.83 12.48 -4.83
N LEU A 91 -12.92 11.76 -5.14
CA LEU A 91 -14.23 12.00 -4.54
C LEU A 91 -14.17 11.84 -3.02
N THR A 92 -13.55 10.76 -2.54
CA THR A 92 -13.36 10.51 -1.11
C THR A 92 -12.54 11.62 -0.45
N GLY A 93 -11.41 11.99 -1.03
CA GLY A 93 -10.56 13.07 -0.51
C GLY A 93 -11.32 14.40 -0.38
N THR A 94 -12.17 14.71 -1.36
CA THR A 94 -13.01 15.91 -1.39
C THR A 94 -14.14 15.81 -0.36
N CYS A 95 -14.84 14.67 -0.30
CA CYS A 95 -15.93 14.45 0.66
C CYS A 95 -15.44 14.51 2.11
N TYR A 96 -14.25 14.01 2.44
CA TYR A 96 -13.70 14.08 3.80
C TYR A 96 -12.92 15.36 4.10
N TYR A 97 -12.91 16.34 3.19
CA TYR A 97 -12.25 17.61 3.44
C TYR A 97 -12.78 18.33 4.70
N TYR A 98 -14.07 18.13 5.04
CA TYR A 98 -14.68 18.70 6.25
C TYR A 98 -13.98 18.27 7.55
N VAL A 99 -13.31 17.12 7.58
CA VAL A 99 -12.63 16.61 8.78
C VAL A 99 -11.51 17.56 9.20
N ILE A 100 -10.85 18.23 8.26
CA ILE A 100 -9.80 19.21 8.58
C ILE A 100 -10.39 20.41 9.33
N TYR A 101 -11.61 20.82 8.96
CA TYR A 101 -12.28 21.97 9.57
C TYR A 101 -12.88 21.65 10.95
N MET A 102 -13.43 20.45 11.10
CA MET A 102 -14.20 20.08 12.31
C MET A 102 -13.34 19.62 13.50
N PHE A 103 -12.08 19.25 13.28
CA PHE A 103 -11.17 18.76 14.32
C PHE A 103 -10.12 19.79 14.71
N GLY A 104 -9.97 20.04 16.02
CA GLY A 104 -9.00 20.99 16.55
C GLY A 104 -8.45 20.59 17.92
N PRO A 105 -7.40 21.29 18.39
CA PRO A 105 -6.89 21.10 19.74
C PRO A 105 -7.93 21.58 20.75
N ASN A 106 -8.40 20.68 21.61
CA ASN A 106 -9.31 20.98 22.69
C ASN A 106 -8.61 20.73 24.03
N VAL A 107 -8.58 21.76 24.88
CA VAL A 107 -7.98 21.67 26.22
C VAL A 107 -9.05 21.22 27.20
N ARG A 108 -9.08 19.91 27.50
CA ARG A 108 -9.93 19.36 28.57
C ARG A 108 -9.04 18.95 29.74
N TYR A 109 -9.35 19.46 30.93
CA TYR A 109 -8.63 19.12 32.18
C TYR A 109 -7.11 19.35 32.11
N GLY A 110 -6.66 20.36 31.36
CA GLY A 110 -5.23 20.65 31.16
C GLY A 110 -4.50 19.70 30.20
N ILE A 111 -5.18 18.71 29.63
CA ILE A 111 -4.65 17.82 28.59
C ILE A 111 -5.11 18.35 27.23
N ILE A 112 -4.15 18.62 26.35
CA ILE A 112 -4.42 19.00 24.97
C ILE A 112 -4.73 17.72 24.20
N SER A 113 -5.97 17.57 23.77
CA SER A 113 -6.42 16.43 22.97
C SER A 113 -7.08 16.93 21.68
N CYS A 114 -6.79 16.27 20.56
CA CYS A 114 -7.43 16.58 19.29
C CYS A 114 -8.87 16.04 19.35
N SER A 115 -9.86 16.92 19.44
CA SER A 115 -11.27 16.54 19.48
C SER A 115 -12.12 17.54 18.71
N THR A 116 -13.39 17.21 18.52
CA THR A 116 -14.35 18.04 17.80
C THR A 116 -14.64 19.32 18.57
N TRP A 117 -14.78 20.44 17.87
CA TRP A 117 -15.23 21.70 18.49
C TRP A 117 -16.64 21.53 19.07
N THR A 118 -16.87 22.09 20.25
CA THR A 118 -18.16 21.94 20.96
C THR A 118 -19.30 22.65 20.24
N GLU A 119 -19.00 23.71 19.50
CA GLU A 119 -19.98 24.53 18.78
C GLU A 119 -20.61 23.79 17.59
N VAL A 120 -19.87 22.87 16.97
CA VAL A 120 -20.29 22.09 15.79
C VAL A 120 -20.59 20.63 16.12
N ALA A 121 -20.73 20.30 17.41
CA ALA A 121 -20.86 18.91 17.85
C ALA A 121 -22.11 18.23 17.26
N GLU A 122 -23.23 18.93 17.15
CA GLU A 122 -24.48 18.38 16.60
C GLU A 122 -24.36 18.05 15.11
N GLU A 123 -23.77 18.95 14.34
CA GLU A 123 -23.51 18.74 12.90
C GLU A 123 -22.58 17.56 12.67
N VAL A 124 -21.53 17.45 13.50
CA VAL A 124 -20.59 16.33 13.44
C VAL A 124 -21.27 14.99 13.74
N ILE A 125 -22.22 14.94 14.68
CA ILE A 125 -22.97 13.71 14.97
C ILE A 125 -23.79 13.26 13.76
N ILE A 126 -24.45 14.19 13.07
CA ILE A 126 -25.21 13.87 11.85
C ILE A 126 -24.27 13.37 10.76
N LEU A 127 -23.13 14.05 10.54
CA LEU A 127 -22.16 13.66 9.53
C LEU A 127 -21.51 12.30 9.83
N MET A 128 -21.18 12.01 11.10
CA MET A 128 -20.67 10.71 11.54
C MET A 128 -21.72 9.60 11.39
N THR A 129 -23.00 9.93 11.56
CA THR A 129 -24.10 9.00 11.32
C THR A 129 -24.20 8.63 9.84
N LEU A 130 -24.18 9.65 8.96
CA LEU A 130 -24.16 9.43 7.52
C LEU A 130 -22.91 8.68 7.08
N ASP A 131 -21.74 9.04 7.62
CA ASP A 131 -20.49 8.34 7.38
C ASP A 131 -20.61 6.85 7.75
N THR A 132 -21.19 6.52 8.90
CA THR A 132 -21.37 5.13 9.31
C THR A 132 -22.26 4.35 8.32
N ILE A 133 -23.30 4.98 7.79
CA ILE A 133 -24.19 4.38 6.79
C ILE A 133 -23.44 4.17 5.47
N PHE A 134 -22.73 5.17 4.95
CA PHE A 134 -22.06 5.11 3.65
C PHE A 134 -20.74 4.33 3.68
N ALA A 135 -19.97 4.45 4.75
CA ALA A 135 -18.68 3.79 4.90
C ALA A 135 -18.85 2.35 5.38
N CYS A 136 -19.96 1.97 6.02
CA CYS A 136 -20.13 0.61 6.52
C CYS A 136 -21.44 -0.05 6.05
N GLY A 137 -22.60 0.57 6.25
CA GLY A 137 -23.89 -0.05 5.93
C GLY A 137 -24.04 -0.41 4.44
N VAL A 138 -23.95 0.59 3.56
CA VAL A 138 -24.08 0.45 2.11
C VAL A 138 -23.08 -0.58 1.53
N PRO A 139 -21.75 -0.46 1.77
CA PRO A 139 -20.79 -1.40 1.19
C PRO A 139 -20.97 -2.82 1.72
N CYS A 140 -21.35 -3.02 2.99
CA CYS A 140 -21.67 -4.35 3.53
C CYS A 140 -22.86 -4.99 2.80
N ILE A 141 -23.96 -4.26 2.61
CA ILE A 141 -25.15 -4.76 1.91
C ILE A 141 -24.78 -5.12 0.46
N ILE A 142 -24.07 -4.23 -0.23
CA ILE A 142 -23.63 -4.48 -1.61
C ILE A 142 -22.74 -5.73 -1.67
N LEU A 143 -21.78 -5.90 -0.75
CA LEU A 143 -20.92 -7.09 -0.71
C LEU A 143 -21.72 -8.37 -0.49
N ILE A 144 -22.65 -8.39 0.47
CA ILE A 144 -23.49 -9.56 0.75
C ILE A 144 -24.31 -9.92 -0.49
N VAL A 145 -25.00 -8.95 -1.09
CA VAL A 145 -25.82 -9.18 -2.29
C VAL A 145 -24.96 -9.68 -3.45
N LEU A 146 -23.82 -9.05 -3.73
CA LEU A 146 -22.92 -9.49 -4.80
C LEU A 146 -22.38 -10.91 -4.57
N VAL A 147 -21.98 -11.25 -3.34
CA VAL A 147 -21.50 -12.60 -3.00
C VAL A 147 -22.60 -13.64 -3.19
N LEU A 148 -23.82 -13.36 -2.71
CA LEU A 148 -24.96 -14.25 -2.88
C LEU A 148 -25.30 -14.46 -4.36
N LEU A 149 -25.28 -13.39 -5.16
CA LEU A 149 -25.55 -13.46 -6.60
C LEU A 149 -24.47 -14.25 -7.36
N ILE A 150 -23.20 -14.08 -6.99
CA ILE A 150 -22.10 -14.85 -7.59
C ILE A 150 -22.23 -16.33 -7.18
N PHE A 151 -22.53 -16.61 -5.92
CA PHE A 151 -22.70 -17.97 -5.42
C PHE A 151 -23.88 -18.69 -6.10
N ALA A 152 -25.04 -18.04 -6.19
CA ALA A 152 -26.23 -18.60 -6.83
C ALA A 152 -25.95 -19.00 -8.30
N LYS A 153 -25.25 -18.14 -9.05
CA LYS A 153 -24.83 -18.46 -10.43
C LYS A 153 -23.77 -19.54 -10.50
N GLY A 154 -22.84 -19.56 -9.55
CA GLY A 154 -21.86 -20.65 -9.44
C GLY A 154 -22.53 -22.00 -9.24
N CYS A 155 -23.55 -22.07 -8.37
CA CYS A 155 -24.34 -23.28 -8.15
C CYS A 155 -25.12 -23.70 -9.41
N GLU A 156 -25.75 -22.75 -10.12
CA GLU A 156 -26.44 -23.04 -11.38
C GLU A 156 -25.49 -23.68 -12.40
N TYR A 157 -24.30 -23.10 -12.57
CA TYR A 157 -23.27 -23.61 -13.47
C TYR A 157 -22.78 -25.01 -13.08
N TYR A 158 -22.50 -25.23 -11.79
CA TYR A 158 -22.06 -26.54 -11.29
C TYR A 158 -23.13 -27.62 -11.50
N ARG A 159 -24.40 -27.28 -11.28
CA ARG A 159 -25.52 -28.21 -11.49
C ARG A 159 -25.66 -28.63 -12.94
N VAL A 160 -25.54 -27.69 -13.88
CA VAL A 160 -25.61 -27.98 -15.33
C VAL A 160 -24.41 -28.83 -15.76
N SER A 161 -23.20 -28.50 -15.29
CA SER A 161 -22.00 -29.27 -15.61
C SER A 161 -22.09 -30.72 -15.10
N SER A 162 -22.57 -30.92 -13.87
CA SER A 162 -22.73 -32.25 -13.28
C SER A 162 -23.79 -33.10 -13.98
N ALA A 163 -24.77 -32.48 -14.67
CA ALA A 163 -25.79 -33.20 -15.41
C ALA A 163 -25.27 -33.72 -16.77
N GLY A 164 -24.36 -32.99 -17.42
CA GLY A 164 -23.78 -33.39 -18.71
C GLY A 164 -22.81 -34.57 -18.65
N GLU A 165 -22.19 -34.81 -17.49
CA GLU A 165 -21.17 -35.87 -17.35
C GLU A 165 -21.76 -37.26 -17.05
N ARG A 166 -23.06 -37.36 -16.72
CA ARG A 166 -23.76 -38.63 -16.46
C ARG A 166 -24.39 -39.28 -17.71
N THR A 167 -24.29 -38.65 -18.88
CA THR A 167 -24.82 -39.20 -20.15
C THR A 167 -23.70 -39.54 -21.15
N GLY A 168 -22.49 -39.82 -20.65
CA GLY A 168 -21.49 -40.53 -21.43
C GLY A 168 -22.01 -41.93 -21.77
N PRO A 169 -22.22 -42.28 -23.05
CA PRO A 169 -22.72 -43.59 -23.42
C PRO A 169 -21.68 -44.64 -23.05
N ASN A 170 -22.11 -45.69 -22.34
CA ASN A 170 -21.43 -46.98 -22.35
C ASN A 170 -21.18 -47.33 -23.81
N ARG A 171 -19.93 -47.18 -24.24
CA ARG A 171 -19.40 -47.64 -25.52
C ARG A 171 -18.55 -48.88 -25.32
N ASP A 172 -18.93 -49.67 -24.31
CA ASP A 172 -18.36 -50.97 -23.96
C ASP A 172 -19.37 -52.07 -24.32
N GLU A 173 -19.84 -52.11 -25.56
CA GLU A 173 -20.39 -53.36 -26.12
C GLU A 173 -20.31 -53.32 -27.65
N GLU A 174 -19.77 -54.39 -28.24
CA GLU A 174 -19.62 -54.68 -29.68
C GLU A 174 -18.50 -53.99 -30.49
N ALA A 175 -17.28 -54.51 -30.34
CA ALA A 175 -16.40 -54.79 -31.49
C ALA A 175 -15.52 -56.02 -31.20
N LEU A 176 -16.17 -57.18 -31.05
CA LEU A 176 -15.50 -58.47 -31.22
C LEU A 176 -15.29 -58.70 -32.73
N GLY A 177 -14.03 -58.83 -33.13
CA GLY A 177 -13.68 -59.57 -34.36
C GLY A 177 -13.32 -58.73 -35.59
N ALA A 178 -12.06 -58.33 -35.71
CA ALA A 178 -11.32 -58.44 -36.96
C ALA A 178 -9.81 -58.35 -36.70
N THR A 179 -9.19 -59.52 -36.63
CA THR A 179 -7.77 -59.76 -36.93
C THR A 179 -7.32 -59.00 -38.18
N SER A 180 -6.21 -58.23 -38.10
CA SER A 180 -5.11 -58.40 -39.05
C SER A 180 -3.83 -57.69 -38.58
N ARG A 181 -2.74 -58.29 -39.06
CA ARG A 181 -1.34 -58.17 -38.65
C ARG A 181 -0.64 -56.88 -39.12
N SER A 182 0.47 -56.63 -38.43
CA SER A 182 1.69 -55.98 -38.91
C SER A 182 1.68 -54.45 -38.98
N SER A 183 2.57 -53.80 -38.24
CA SER A 183 3.93 -53.54 -38.76
C SER A 183 4.72 -52.75 -37.74
N ALA A 184 5.81 -53.34 -37.28
CA ALA A 184 6.83 -52.69 -36.51
C ALA A 184 7.53 -51.63 -37.38
N ARG A 185 7.62 -50.39 -36.87
CA ARG A 185 8.75 -49.50 -37.14
C ARG A 185 8.88 -48.43 -36.05
N ASP A 186 9.62 -48.83 -35.04
CA ASP A 186 10.78 -48.12 -34.49
C ASP A 186 11.17 -46.80 -35.22
N CYS A 187 11.20 -45.69 -34.48
CA CYS A 187 12.38 -44.81 -34.50
C CYS A 187 12.42 -43.89 -33.27
N ARG A 188 13.43 -44.18 -32.43
CA ARG A 188 13.99 -43.33 -31.37
C ARG A 188 14.57 -42.01 -31.90
N THR A 189 15.01 -41.21 -30.92
CA THR A 189 16.13 -40.24 -30.92
C THR A 189 15.70 -38.80 -31.29
N ARG A 190 15.57 -37.85 -30.36
CA ARG A 190 16.59 -37.26 -29.45
C ARG A 190 17.78 -36.70 -30.26
N CYS A 191 17.74 -35.42 -30.60
CA CYS A 191 18.97 -34.64 -30.78
C CYS A 191 18.75 -33.19 -30.36
N SER A 192 19.68 -32.79 -29.50
CA SER A 192 19.93 -31.48 -28.92
C SER A 192 20.67 -30.57 -29.92
N ASN A 193 20.69 -29.27 -29.59
CA ASN A 193 21.77 -28.32 -29.91
C ASN A 193 22.06 -27.99 -31.39
N ILE A 194 21.65 -26.79 -31.81
CA ILE A 194 22.55 -25.89 -32.54
C ILE A 194 22.55 -24.54 -31.82
N ALA A 195 23.57 -24.33 -31.00
CA ALA A 195 24.10 -23.03 -30.65
C ALA A 195 25.32 -22.78 -31.55
N ALA A 196 25.27 -21.74 -32.38
CA ALA A 196 26.37 -21.06 -33.10
C ALA A 196 25.74 -20.34 -34.30
N LEU A 197 26.09 -19.13 -34.72
CA LEU A 197 27.06 -18.16 -34.25
C LEU A 197 26.64 -16.81 -34.84
N ARG A 198 27.12 -15.73 -34.23
CA ARG A 198 27.02 -14.33 -34.64
C ARG A 198 27.53 -14.07 -36.06
N THR A 199 26.91 -13.10 -36.73
CA THR A 199 27.52 -12.10 -37.63
C THR A 199 26.54 -10.92 -37.73
N PHE A 200 26.75 -9.83 -37.00
CA PHE A 200 27.48 -8.61 -37.40
C PHE A 200 26.92 -7.89 -38.65
N ARG A 201 26.11 -6.86 -38.38
CA ARG A 201 26.11 -5.48 -38.93
C ARG A 201 25.99 -5.27 -40.46
N GLY A 202 24.91 -4.57 -40.86
CA GLY A 202 24.84 -3.78 -42.10
C GLY A 202 23.43 -3.22 -42.38
N PRO A 203 23.26 -1.91 -42.61
CA PRO A 203 21.96 -1.28 -42.89
C PRO A 203 21.72 -1.08 -44.40
N GLN A 204 20.44 -1.10 -44.82
CA GLN A 204 19.81 -0.22 -45.84
C GLN A 204 18.61 -0.92 -46.51
N LEU A 205 17.45 -0.29 -46.33
CA LEU A 205 16.50 0.11 -47.37
C LEU A 205 16.22 -0.87 -48.53
N ARG A 206 15.05 -1.52 -48.50
CA ARG A 206 14.27 -1.76 -49.72
C ARG A 206 12.77 -1.89 -49.45
N ASN A 207 12.04 -0.93 -50.03
CA ASN A 207 10.58 -0.91 -50.16
C ASN A 207 10.10 -1.94 -51.19
N HIS A 208 8.77 -2.19 -51.16
CA HIS A 208 7.98 -3.04 -52.07
C HIS A 208 8.28 -4.55 -51.93
N LEU A 209 7.32 -5.43 -51.66
CA LEU A 209 6.08 -5.63 -52.41
C LEU A 209 5.20 -6.64 -51.68
N SER A 210 3.89 -6.47 -51.80
CA SER A 210 2.80 -7.27 -51.26
C SER A 210 3.01 -8.78 -51.37
N THR A 211 2.98 -9.47 -50.23
CA THR A 211 2.61 -10.89 -50.15
C THR A 211 1.49 -11.01 -49.12
N PRO A 212 0.26 -11.38 -49.52
CA PRO A 212 -0.79 -11.71 -48.58
C PRO A 212 -0.45 -13.10 -48.03
N THR A 213 0.30 -13.14 -46.94
CA THR A 213 0.53 -14.37 -46.20
C THR A 213 -0.82 -14.78 -45.61
N THR A 214 -1.34 -15.87 -46.16
CA THR A 214 -2.50 -16.61 -45.74
C THR A 214 -2.54 -16.68 -44.22
N SER A 215 -3.44 -15.90 -43.64
CA SER A 215 -3.78 -15.94 -42.23
C SER A 215 -4.37 -17.31 -41.95
N SER A 216 -3.52 -18.26 -41.57
CA SER A 216 -3.94 -19.49 -40.92
C SER A 216 -4.62 -19.07 -39.61
N SER A 217 -5.94 -19.00 -39.69
CA SER A 217 -6.87 -18.92 -38.57
C SER A 217 -6.73 -20.18 -37.73
N SER A 218 -5.62 -20.29 -37.01
CA SER A 218 -5.56 -21.10 -35.81
C SER A 218 -6.38 -20.34 -34.76
N SER A 219 -7.69 -20.56 -34.83
CA SER A 219 -8.63 -20.34 -33.75
C SER A 219 -8.24 -21.24 -32.58
N ALA A 220 -7.12 -20.90 -31.94
CA ALA A 220 -6.78 -21.35 -30.60
C ALA A 220 -7.80 -20.68 -29.69
N SER A 221 -8.94 -21.35 -29.55
CA SER A 221 -9.90 -21.11 -28.47
C SER A 221 -9.13 -21.35 -27.17
N SER A 222 -8.50 -20.28 -26.68
CA SER A 222 -7.98 -20.20 -25.33
C SER A 222 -9.20 -20.17 -24.41
N HIS A 223 -9.81 -21.35 -24.25
CA HIS A 223 -10.76 -21.68 -23.22
C HIS A 223 -9.97 -21.67 -21.90
N VAL A 224 -9.56 -20.46 -21.48
CA VAL A 224 -8.99 -20.25 -20.15
C VAL A 224 -10.11 -20.62 -19.19
N GLU A 225 -9.95 -21.76 -18.52
CA GLU A 225 -10.91 -22.30 -17.56
C GLU A 225 -11.41 -21.17 -16.63
N PRO A 226 -12.71 -20.83 -16.71
CA PRO A 226 -13.31 -19.77 -15.90
C PRO A 226 -13.12 -19.98 -14.39
N GLY A 227 -12.89 -21.22 -13.94
CA GLY A 227 -12.83 -21.60 -12.53
C GLY A 227 -11.61 -21.07 -11.76
N ARG A 228 -10.45 -20.90 -12.41
CA ARG A 228 -9.20 -20.56 -11.68
C ARG A 228 -9.17 -19.15 -11.09
N VAL A 229 -9.85 -18.19 -11.70
CA VAL A 229 -9.82 -16.79 -11.25
C VAL A 229 -10.77 -16.55 -10.08
N THR A 230 -11.88 -17.29 -9.99
CA THR A 230 -12.92 -17.09 -8.98
C THR A 230 -12.50 -17.57 -7.58
N ASN A 231 -11.63 -18.58 -7.50
CA ASN A 231 -11.15 -19.17 -6.24
C ASN A 231 -10.39 -18.20 -5.32
N VAL A 232 -9.84 -17.12 -5.87
CA VAL A 232 -8.98 -16.18 -5.14
C VAL A 232 -9.78 -15.08 -4.43
N ILE A 233 -10.94 -14.69 -4.98
CA ILE A 233 -11.69 -13.53 -4.50
C ILE A 233 -12.58 -13.89 -3.32
N PHE A 234 -13.21 -15.08 -3.33
CA PHE A 234 -14.10 -15.50 -2.25
C PHE A 234 -13.44 -15.48 -0.86
N PRO A 235 -12.19 -15.99 -0.68
CA PRO A 235 -11.51 -15.89 0.61
C PRO A 235 -11.29 -14.45 1.06
N VAL A 236 -10.92 -13.56 0.13
CA VAL A 236 -10.68 -12.14 0.43
C VAL A 236 -11.97 -11.45 0.86
N VAL A 237 -13.06 -11.69 0.15
CA VAL A 237 -14.37 -11.07 0.45
C VAL A 237 -14.97 -11.65 1.72
N GLY A 238 -14.89 -12.97 1.90
CA GLY A 238 -15.33 -13.65 3.12
C GLY A 238 -14.58 -13.16 4.35
N ALA A 239 -13.25 -13.07 4.29
CA ALA A 239 -12.46 -12.51 5.38
C ALA A 239 -12.74 -11.02 5.62
N THR A 240 -13.00 -10.26 4.57
CA THR A 240 -13.41 -8.85 4.70
C THR A 240 -14.73 -8.76 5.47
N LEU A 241 -15.74 -9.55 5.11
CA LEU A 241 -17.02 -9.56 5.83
C LEU A 241 -16.83 -10.02 7.28
N LEU A 242 -16.12 -11.11 7.52
CA LEU A 242 -15.93 -11.66 8.87
C LEU A 242 -15.18 -10.71 9.81
N LEU A 243 -14.12 -10.06 9.33
CA LEU A 243 -13.32 -9.14 10.15
C LEU A 243 -14.01 -7.78 10.33
N GLN A 244 -14.83 -7.36 9.37
CA GLN A 244 -15.48 -6.04 9.37
C GLN A 244 -16.83 -6.05 10.08
N MET A 245 -17.53 -7.19 10.12
CA MET A 245 -18.84 -7.35 10.78
C MET A 245 -18.85 -6.90 12.24
N PRO A 246 -17.89 -7.29 13.12
CA PRO A 246 -17.88 -6.84 14.52
C PRO A 246 -17.74 -5.32 14.65
N THR A 247 -16.85 -4.72 13.85
CA THR A 247 -16.64 -3.26 13.85
C THR A 247 -17.88 -2.54 13.33
N PHE A 248 -18.56 -3.10 12.32
CA PHE A 248 -19.81 -2.57 11.80
C PHE A 248 -20.92 -2.65 12.84
N ALA A 249 -21.13 -3.83 13.45
CA ALA A 249 -22.14 -4.02 14.48
C ALA A 249 -21.92 -3.02 15.62
N PHE A 250 -20.67 -2.83 16.06
CA PHE A 250 -20.35 -1.86 17.09
C PHE A 250 -20.70 -0.42 16.69
N ARG A 251 -20.27 0.04 15.51
CA ARG A 251 -20.57 1.40 15.02
C ARG A 251 -22.06 1.63 14.80
N PHE A 252 -22.75 0.64 14.26
CA PHE A 252 -24.19 0.68 14.06
C PHE A 252 -24.92 0.75 15.40
N MET A 253 -24.53 -0.09 16.37
CA MET A 253 -25.08 -0.06 17.73
C MET A 253 -24.90 1.30 18.39
N PHE A 254 -23.71 1.88 18.27
CA PHE A 254 -23.38 3.20 18.82
C PHE A 254 -24.22 4.32 18.20
N THR A 255 -24.41 4.29 16.88
CA THR A 255 -25.04 5.37 16.13
C THR A 255 -26.57 5.30 16.20
N VAL A 256 -27.14 4.10 16.08
CA VAL A 256 -28.59 3.91 15.89
C VAL A 256 -29.33 3.80 17.22
N PHE A 257 -28.80 3.06 18.19
CA PHE A 257 -29.56 2.71 19.38
C PHE A 257 -29.58 3.80 20.46
N LYS A 258 -28.93 4.96 20.23
CA LYS A 258 -28.81 6.06 21.20
C LYS A 258 -28.63 5.53 22.64
N LEU A 259 -27.67 4.61 22.79
CA LEU A 259 -27.44 3.88 24.03
C LEU A 259 -27.34 4.84 25.23
N GLU A 260 -27.90 4.43 26.37
CA GLU A 260 -27.78 5.21 27.61
C GLU A 260 -26.33 5.59 27.91
N ARG A 261 -26.15 6.77 28.50
CA ARG A 261 -24.85 7.40 28.72
C ARG A 261 -23.87 6.49 29.47
N GLU A 262 -24.36 5.66 30.40
CA GLU A 262 -23.53 4.73 31.16
C GLU A 262 -22.95 3.61 30.29
N VAL A 263 -23.76 3.06 29.38
CA VAL A 263 -23.32 2.01 28.45
C VAL A 263 -22.34 2.59 27.43
N MET A 264 -22.55 3.84 27.00
CA MET A 264 -21.64 4.55 26.10
C MET A 264 -20.23 4.71 26.70
N ILE A 265 -20.12 5.04 28.00
CA ILE A 265 -18.83 5.19 28.68
C ILE A 265 -18.06 3.86 28.65
N ARG A 266 -18.70 2.75 29.03
CA ARG A 266 -18.07 1.41 28.98
C ARG A 266 -17.68 1.02 27.55
N LEU A 267 -18.52 1.30 26.56
CA LEU A 267 -18.21 1.01 25.16
C LEU A 267 -17.04 1.85 24.63
N THR A 268 -16.88 3.07 25.12
CA THR A 268 -15.76 3.96 24.72
C THR A 268 -14.42 3.36 25.15
N GLU A 269 -14.36 2.62 26.26
CA GLU A 269 -13.15 1.89 26.67
C GLU A 269 -12.74 0.80 25.66
N TYR A 270 -13.70 0.22 24.94
CA TYR A 270 -13.44 -0.80 23.91
C TYR A 270 -13.15 -0.21 22.51
N GLN A 271 -13.39 1.09 22.29
CA GLN A 271 -13.10 1.76 21.02
C GLN A 271 -11.68 1.50 20.48
N PRO A 272 -10.58 1.59 21.27
CA PRO A 272 -9.24 1.29 20.77
C PRO A 272 -9.10 -0.14 20.26
N LEU A 273 -9.75 -1.12 20.90
CA LEU A 273 -9.72 -2.51 20.45
C LEU A 273 -10.28 -2.68 19.04
N PHE A 274 -11.39 -2.01 18.73
CA PHE A 274 -11.96 -2.02 17.37
C PHE A 274 -11.07 -1.34 16.34
N ILE A 275 -10.37 -0.26 16.72
CA ILE A 275 -9.38 0.37 15.86
C ILE A 275 -8.24 -0.61 15.56
N TYR A 276 -7.75 -1.34 16.56
CA TYR A 276 -6.74 -2.39 16.37
C TYR A 276 -7.25 -3.54 15.49
N MET A 277 -8.49 -4.00 15.68
CA MET A 277 -9.09 -5.04 14.84
C MET A 277 -9.22 -4.59 13.38
N ASN A 278 -9.65 -3.34 13.15
CA ASN A 278 -9.72 -2.78 11.81
C ASN A 278 -8.33 -2.67 11.17
N ASN A 279 -7.31 -2.25 11.95
CA ASN A 279 -5.90 -2.22 11.51
C ASN A 279 -5.38 -3.63 11.16
N LEU A 280 -5.69 -4.62 11.99
CA LEU A 280 -5.33 -6.01 11.76
C LEU A 280 -6.01 -6.57 10.51
N ALA A 281 -7.25 -6.15 10.23
CA ALA A 281 -7.94 -6.55 9.00
C ALA A 281 -7.18 -6.12 7.73
N TRP A 282 -6.46 -4.99 7.73
CA TRP A 282 -5.57 -4.59 6.63
C TRP A 282 -4.46 -5.59 6.40
N ALA A 283 -3.76 -5.95 7.48
CA ALA A 283 -2.67 -6.91 7.43
C ALA A 283 -3.18 -8.27 6.92
N ILE A 284 -4.29 -8.76 7.48
CA ILE A 284 -4.88 -10.04 7.08
C ILE A 284 -5.28 -10.03 5.59
N LYS A 285 -5.94 -8.96 5.11
CA LYS A 285 -6.28 -8.83 3.68
C LYS A 285 -5.04 -9.00 2.79
N PHE A 286 -3.92 -8.36 3.14
CA PHE A 286 -2.66 -8.50 2.41
C PHE A 286 -2.13 -9.95 2.41
N TYR A 287 -2.15 -10.63 3.56
CA TYR A 287 -1.75 -12.04 3.64
C TYR A 287 -2.66 -12.96 2.83
N ILE A 288 -3.97 -12.71 2.81
CA ILE A 288 -4.90 -13.48 1.99
C ILE A 288 -4.60 -13.26 0.50
N TYR A 289 -4.32 -12.02 0.07
CA TYR A 289 -3.89 -11.78 -1.32
C TYR A 289 -2.61 -12.55 -1.68
N LEU A 290 -1.64 -12.63 -0.76
CA LEU A 290 -0.46 -13.47 -0.92
C LEU A 290 -0.84 -14.96 -1.03
N LEU A 291 -1.66 -15.50 -0.14
CA LEU A 291 -1.99 -16.93 -0.15
C LEU A 291 -2.84 -17.31 -1.36
N SER A 292 -3.85 -16.52 -1.67
CA SER A 292 -4.86 -16.86 -2.68
C SER A 292 -4.35 -16.62 -4.10
N SER A 293 -3.53 -15.60 -4.37
CA SER A 293 -3.12 -15.27 -5.75
C SER A 293 -1.72 -15.79 -6.11
N LEU A 294 -1.65 -16.87 -6.89
CA LEU A 294 -0.38 -17.39 -7.43
C LEU A 294 0.37 -16.36 -8.28
N SER A 295 -0.36 -15.59 -9.10
CA SER A 295 0.21 -14.54 -9.95
C SER A 295 0.82 -13.41 -9.10
N PHE A 296 0.15 -13.05 -8.01
CA PHE A 296 0.67 -12.06 -7.07
C PHE A 296 1.92 -12.59 -6.38
N ARG A 297 1.90 -13.82 -5.85
CA ARG A 297 3.08 -14.45 -5.23
C ARG A 297 4.30 -14.44 -6.13
N LYS A 298 4.16 -14.89 -7.38
CA LYS A 298 5.27 -14.93 -8.34
C LYS A 298 5.87 -13.54 -8.57
N ARG A 299 5.03 -12.52 -8.74
CA ARG A 299 5.49 -11.13 -8.95
C ARG A 299 6.13 -10.55 -7.69
N THR A 300 5.51 -10.71 -6.53
CA THR A 300 6.05 -10.21 -5.26
C THR A 300 7.39 -10.87 -4.93
N LEU A 301 7.51 -12.19 -5.10
CA LEU A 301 8.77 -12.90 -4.94
C LEU A 301 9.83 -12.41 -5.93
N SER A 302 9.47 -12.21 -7.20
CA SER A 302 10.40 -11.67 -8.20
C SER A 302 10.95 -10.28 -7.80
N LEU A 303 10.09 -9.41 -7.28
CA LEU A 303 10.50 -8.09 -6.77
C LEU A 303 11.36 -8.19 -5.51
N LEU A 304 11.01 -9.08 -4.57
CA LEU A 304 11.79 -9.32 -3.37
C LEU A 304 13.16 -9.88 -3.70
N PHE A 305 13.26 -10.87 -4.59
CA PHE A 305 14.53 -11.42 -5.05
C PHE A 305 15.37 -10.37 -5.77
N LYS A 306 14.78 -9.53 -6.62
CA LYS A 306 15.49 -8.42 -7.28
C LYS A 306 16.03 -7.42 -6.27
N THR A 307 15.22 -7.03 -5.28
CA THR A 307 15.62 -6.08 -4.23
C THR A 307 16.70 -6.67 -3.34
N TRP A 308 16.55 -7.94 -2.94
CA TRP A 308 17.52 -8.66 -2.13
C TRP A 308 18.85 -8.84 -2.87
N TYR A 309 18.81 -9.17 -4.16
CA TYR A 309 20.00 -9.26 -5.00
C TYR A 309 20.71 -7.90 -5.11
N ASN A 310 19.97 -6.81 -5.31
CA ASN A 310 20.53 -5.46 -5.33
C ASN A 310 21.14 -5.05 -3.99
N MET A 311 20.49 -5.38 -2.86
CA MET A 311 21.06 -5.13 -1.52
C MET A 311 22.36 -5.90 -1.32
N LYS A 312 22.41 -7.19 -1.70
CA LYS A 312 23.65 -7.97 -1.62
C LYS A 312 24.75 -7.44 -2.53
N ALA A 313 24.41 -6.97 -3.74
CA ALA A 313 25.37 -6.36 -4.64
C ALA A 313 25.95 -5.06 -4.04
N CYS A 314 25.13 -4.25 -3.37
CA CYS A 314 25.58 -3.06 -2.65
C CYS A 314 26.44 -3.40 -1.42
N ASP A 315 26.11 -4.44 -0.65
CA ASP A 315 26.95 -4.90 0.47
C ASP A 315 28.31 -5.40 -0.01
N CYS A 316 28.36 -6.09 -1.15
CA CYS A 316 29.62 -6.49 -1.78
C CYS A 316 30.44 -5.27 -2.22
N LEU A 317 29.81 -4.25 -2.84
CA LEU A 317 30.50 -3.02 -3.23
C LEU A 317 31.01 -2.23 -2.02
N SER A 318 30.22 -2.15 -0.96
CA SER A 318 30.62 -1.47 0.29
C SER A 318 31.80 -2.18 0.96
N ARG A 319 31.82 -3.52 0.97
CA ARG A 319 32.96 -4.31 1.48
C ARG A 319 34.19 -4.21 0.57
N GLN A 320 34.01 -4.11 -0.75
CA GLN A 320 35.10 -3.91 -1.69
C GLN A 320 35.75 -2.55 -1.47
N CYS A 321 34.96 -1.47 -1.45
CA CYS A 321 35.44 -0.11 -1.21
C CYS A 321 36.14 0.05 0.15
N LYS A 322 35.68 -0.69 1.18
CA LYS A 322 36.33 -0.70 2.49
C LYS A 322 37.65 -1.49 2.50
N ARG A 323 37.82 -2.49 1.63
CA ARG A 323 39.11 -3.17 1.45
C ARG A 323 40.09 -2.28 0.69
N ASP A 324 39.65 -1.70 -0.43
CA ASP A 324 40.48 -0.84 -1.26
C ASP A 324 41.02 0.36 -0.45
N ALA A 325 40.18 0.99 0.38
CA ALA A 325 40.59 2.08 1.27
C ALA A 325 41.53 1.65 2.42
N LEU A 326 41.56 0.36 2.77
CA LEU A 326 42.45 -0.17 3.81
C LEU A 326 43.80 -0.62 3.22
N GLU A 327 43.79 -1.05 1.96
CA GLU A 327 45.00 -1.35 1.18
C GLU A 327 45.76 -0.07 0.85
N GLU A 328 45.09 0.99 0.38
CA GLU A 328 45.70 2.32 0.15
C GLU A 328 46.34 2.90 1.43
N ARG A 329 45.68 2.75 2.59
CA ARG A 329 46.24 3.16 3.88
C ARG A 329 47.47 2.33 4.29
N ASN A 330 47.53 1.05 3.95
CA ASN A 330 48.67 0.20 4.29
C ASN A 330 49.88 0.49 3.38
N ASP A 331 49.63 0.78 2.11
CA ASP A 331 50.68 1.19 1.17
C ASP A 331 51.30 2.53 1.59
N ASP A 332 50.48 3.51 1.99
CA ASP A 332 50.95 4.78 2.56
C ASP A 332 51.78 4.60 3.84
N ALA A 333 51.41 3.63 4.69
CA ALA A 333 52.13 3.35 5.93
C ALA A 333 53.49 2.67 5.70
N MET A 334 53.63 1.86 4.64
CA MET A 334 54.88 1.19 4.28
C MET A 334 55.91 2.20 3.75
N ASP A 335 55.48 3.16 2.92
CA ASP A 335 56.36 4.18 2.32
C ASP A 335 56.91 5.16 3.40
N ILE A 336 56.12 5.46 4.43
CA ILE A 336 56.58 6.26 5.59
C ILE A 336 57.60 5.48 6.42
N GLY A 337 57.45 4.16 6.58
CA GLY A 337 58.40 3.31 7.30
C GLY A 337 59.80 3.36 6.66
N GLU A 338 59.86 3.22 5.34
CA GLU A 338 61.11 3.22 4.59
C GLU A 338 61.78 4.62 4.57
N ALA A 339 60.97 5.68 4.47
CA ALA A 339 61.47 7.06 4.55
C ALA A 339 62.01 7.44 5.94
N VAL A 340 61.43 6.90 7.01
CA VAL A 340 61.92 7.13 8.39
C VAL A 340 63.22 6.36 8.64
N GLU A 341 63.33 5.12 8.15
CA GLU A 341 64.56 4.33 8.29
C GLU A 341 65.74 4.95 7.52
N SER A 342 65.48 5.56 6.36
CA SER A 342 66.48 6.33 5.59
C SER A 342 66.95 7.61 6.30
N ARG A 343 66.07 8.31 7.04
CA ARG A 343 66.44 9.56 7.76
C ARG A 343 67.21 9.32 9.05
N ILE A 344 67.06 8.18 9.71
CA ILE A 344 67.79 7.89 10.95
C ILE A 344 69.30 7.70 10.67
N MET A 345 69.70 7.30 9.46
CA MET A 345 71.12 7.17 9.10
C MET A 345 71.85 8.48 8.76
N THR A 346 71.18 9.63 8.63
CA THR A 346 71.80 10.88 8.13
C THR A 346 71.97 12.02 9.13
N ASN A 347 71.57 11.85 10.40
CA ASN A 347 71.78 12.90 11.41
C ASN A 347 73.21 12.90 11.98
N ARG A 348 74.13 13.55 11.26
CA ARG A 348 75.34 14.16 11.85
C ARG A 348 74.94 15.48 12.53
N PRO A 349 75.32 15.74 13.78
CA PRO A 349 74.93 16.96 14.49
C PRO A 349 75.62 18.21 13.91
N ILE A 350 74.82 19.19 13.47
CA ILE A 350 75.27 20.52 13.05
C ILE A 350 75.25 21.48 14.25
N ASN A 351 76.34 22.21 14.40
CA ASN A 351 76.69 23.05 15.55
C ASN A 351 75.80 24.32 15.65
N VAL A 352 75.28 24.60 16.86
CA VAL A 352 74.20 25.58 17.16
C VAL A 352 74.75 26.97 17.51
N ALA A 353 75.82 27.45 16.85
CA ALA A 353 76.49 28.68 17.28
C ALA A 353 75.92 29.98 16.67
N GLU A 354 75.14 29.94 15.58
CA GLU A 354 75.00 31.14 14.73
C GLU A 354 73.64 31.87 14.82
N ARG A 355 72.68 31.39 15.62
CA ARG A 355 71.27 31.85 15.54
C ARG A 355 70.80 32.85 16.61
N ARG A 356 71.71 33.53 17.33
CA ARG A 356 71.32 34.45 18.41
C ARG A 356 71.30 35.94 18.07
N GLU A 357 71.76 36.38 16.91
CA GLU A 357 71.86 37.82 16.64
C GLU A 357 70.66 38.46 15.91
N GLN A 358 69.81 37.69 15.24
CA GLN A 358 68.81 38.29 14.33
C GLN A 358 67.44 38.64 14.94
N LYS A 359 67.11 38.29 16.18
CA LYS A 359 65.74 38.50 16.72
C LYS A 359 65.51 39.81 17.47
N LYS A 360 66.42 40.79 17.41
CA LYS A 360 66.33 42.02 18.23
C LYS A 360 65.84 43.28 17.49
N ALA A 361 65.51 43.22 16.20
CA ALA A 361 65.35 44.44 15.39
C ALA A 361 63.92 44.84 15.00
N GLU A 362 62.88 44.00 15.10
CA GLU A 362 61.57 44.35 14.52
C GLU A 362 60.44 44.24 15.55
N GLY A 363 60.25 45.32 16.30
CA GLY A 363 59.11 45.49 17.19
C GLY A 363 58.87 46.96 17.50
N ARG A 364 58.15 47.67 16.62
CA ARG A 364 57.38 48.90 16.91
C ARG A 364 56.74 49.46 15.63
N PHE A 365 55.42 49.35 15.51
CA PHE A 365 54.46 50.23 14.80
C PHE A 365 53.14 49.43 14.82
N GLY A 366 52.05 49.80 15.49
CA GLY A 366 51.51 51.11 15.85
C GLY A 366 50.20 51.29 15.06
N THR A 367 49.04 51.10 15.69
CA THR A 367 47.72 51.37 15.10
C THR A 367 46.81 52.02 16.13
N ASP A 368 46.46 53.28 15.87
CA ASP A 368 45.34 54.02 16.45
C ASP A 368 44.17 54.05 15.46
N VAL A 369 42.98 54.32 16.04
CA VAL A 369 41.64 54.62 15.49
C VAL A 369 40.62 53.48 15.61
#